data_AF-A0A1F7BIL4-F1
#
_entry.id   AF-A0A1F7BIL4-F1
#
_cell.length_a   1.000
_cell.length_b   1.000
_cell.length_c   1.000
_cell.angle_alpha   90.00
_cell.angle_beta   90.00
_cell.angle_gamma   90.00
#
_symmetry.space_group_name_H-M   'P 1'
#
loop_
_entity.id
_entity.type
_entity.pdbx_description
1 polymer ?
#
loop_
_entity_poly.entity_id
_entity_poly.type
_entity_poly.pdbx_seq_one_letter_code
_entity_poly.pdbx_strand_id
1 'polypeptide(L)' 'MSFDQKIPFILEHCELAVRLKGEKRGMLEMRRHLASYVRGQPGASEMRARLVVAEKIDDVKAVLCV' A
#
# COMPACT_ATOMS: atom_id res chain seq x y z
N MET A 1 17.88 3.78 1.06
CA MET A 1 16.55 4.42 1.10
C MET A 1 15.79 3.85 2.28
N SER A 2 15.39 4.69 3.24
CA SER A 2 14.58 4.25 4.38
C SER A 2 13.19 3.80 3.91
N PHE A 3 12.41 3.21 4.81
CA PHE A 3 11.03 2.86 4.51
C PHE A 3 10.17 4.09 4.21
N ASP A 4 10.34 5.17 4.99
CA ASP A 4 9.59 6.41 4.82
C ASP A 4 9.82 7.06 3.45
N GLN A 5 11.06 6.98 2.96
CA GLN A 5 11.42 7.45 1.63
C GLN A 5 10.76 6.63 0.50
N LYS A 6 10.28 5.40 0.78
CA LYS A 6 9.54 4.58 -0.18
C LYS A 6 8.05 4.90 -0.20
N ILE A 7 7.50 5.48 0.87
CA ILE A 7 6.05 5.74 0.99
C ILE A 7 5.50 6.54 -0.19
N PRO A 8 6.11 7.66 -0.62
CA PRO A 8 5.60 8.42 -1.76
C PRO A 8 5.50 7.58 -3.04
N PHE A 9 6.50 6.74 -3.31
CA PHE A 9 6.50 5.84 -4.48
C PHE A 9 5.47 4.72 -4.36
N ILE A 10 5.20 4.22 -3.15
CA ILE A 10 4.16 3.22 -2.91
C ILE A 10 2.78 3.83 -3.20
N LEU A 11 2.55 5.06 -2.75
CA LEU A 11 1.30 5.79 -3.00
C LEU A 11 1.12 6.12 -4.48
N GLU A 12 2.18 6.59 -5.15
CA GLU A 12 2.17 6.82 -6.61
C GLU A 12 1.86 5.53 -7.39
N HIS A 13 2.39 4.38 -6.98
CA HIS A 13 2.08 3.09 -7.59
C HIS A 13 0.59 2.73 -7.40
N CYS A 14 0.00 3.02 -6.24
CA CYS A 14 -1.43 2.85 -6.02
C CYS A 14 -2.25 3.75 -6.95
N GLU A 15 -1.91 5.04 -7.03
CA GLU A 15 -2.57 6.00 -7.91
C GLU A 15 -2.50 5.59 -9.39
N LEU A 16 -1.34 5.12 -9.85
CA LEU A 16 -1.15 4.63 -11.20
C LEU A 16 -2.01 3.38 -11.48
N ALA A 17 -2.03 2.43 -10.54
CA ALA A 17 -2.84 1.22 -10.68
C ALA A 17 -4.33 1.55 -10.75
N VAL A 18 -4.81 2.46 -9.90
CA VAL A 18 -6.20 2.93 -9.89
C VAL A 18 -6.53 3.69 -11.18
N ARG A 19 -5.65 4.58 -11.64
CA ARG A 19 -5.84 5.34 -12.88
C ARG A 19 -5.97 4.43 -14.10
N LEU A 20 -5.19 3.36 -14.17
CA LEU A 20 -5.16 2.46 -15.33
C LEU A 20 -6.25 1.38 -15.29
N LYS A 21 -6.65 0.92 -14.11
CA LYS A 21 -7.51 -0.28 -13.96
C LYS A 21 -8.84 -0.02 -13.26
N GLY A 22 -9.05 1.20 -12.77
CA GLY A 22 -10.13 1.56 -11.85
C GLY A 22 -9.80 1.16 -10.41
N GLU A 23 -10.47 1.81 -9.44
CA GLU A 23 -10.18 1.69 -8.01
C GLU A 23 -10.19 0.23 -7.53
N LYS A 24 -11.30 -0.48 -7.74
CA LYS A 24 -11.47 -1.86 -7.29
C LYS A 24 -10.37 -2.80 -7.79
N ARG A 25 -10.09 -2.79 -9.10
CA ARG A 25 -9.12 -3.71 -9.70
C ARG A 25 -7.68 -3.28 -9.44
N GLY A 26 -7.40 -1.98 -9.49
CA GLY A 26 -6.10 -1.42 -9.14
C GLY A 26 -5.71 -1.78 -7.70
N MET A 27 -6.61 -1.54 -6.75
CA MET A 27 -6.36 -1.83 -5.33
C MET A 27 -6.23 -3.33 -5.05
N LEU A 28 -7.05 -4.19 -5.68
CA LEU A 28 -6.94 -5.64 -5.55
C LEU A 28 -5.55 -6.16 -5.94
N GLU A 29 -4.96 -5.63 -7.01
CA GLU A 29 -3.61 -5.98 -7.41
C GLU A 29 -2.56 -5.40 -6.45
N MET A 30 -2.74 -4.16 -6.03
CA MET A 30 -1.84 -3.47 -5.11
C MET A 30 -1.72 -4.12 -3.74
N ARG A 31 -2.78 -4.74 -3.20
CA ARG A 31 -2.74 -5.49 -1.92
C ARG A 31 -1.58 -6.47 -1.83
N ARG A 32 -1.24 -7.16 -2.93
CA ARG A 32 -0.11 -8.11 -2.99
C ARG A 32 1.24 -7.39 -2.90
N HIS A 33 1.37 -6.26 -3.59
CA HIS A 33 2.59 -5.45 -3.56
C HIS A 33 2.79 -4.79 -2.19
N LEU A 34 1.72 -4.26 -1.60
CA LEU A 34 1.71 -3.63 -0.27
C LEU A 34 2.21 -4.58 0.82
N ALA A 35 1.76 -5.84 0.81
CA ALA A 35 2.25 -6.86 1.74
C ALA A 35 3.77 -7.11 1.62
N SER A 36 4.35 -6.95 0.43
CA SER A 36 5.79 -7.07 0.19
C SER A 36 6.55 -5.83 0.65
N TYR A 37 6.00 -4.63 0.43
CA TYR A 37 6.65 -3.38 0.81
C TYR A 37 6.91 -3.25 2.31
N VAL A 38 5.97 -3.72 3.15
CA VAL A 38 6.09 -3.65 4.61
C VAL A 38 6.91 -4.78 5.21
N ARG A 39 7.37 -5.74 4.41
CA ARG A 39 8.15 -6.87 4.90
C ARG A 39 9.45 -6.39 5.57
N GLY A 40 9.67 -6.82 6.81
CA GLY A 40 10.87 -6.48 7.58
C GLY A 40 10.80 -5.14 8.33
N GLN A 41 9.66 -4.44 8.28
CA GLN A 41 9.43 -3.27 9.13
C GLN A 41 8.96 -3.67 10.54
N PRO A 42 9.27 -2.87 11.58
CA PRO A 42 8.60 -2.98 12.87
C PRO A 42 7.08 -2.91 12.69
N GLY A 43 6.33 -3.83 13.29
CA GLY A 43 4.86 -3.88 13.11
C GLY A 43 4.39 -4.43 11.75
N ALA A 44 5.26 -5.04 10.93
CA ALA A 44 4.91 -5.57 9.61
C ALA A 44 3.68 -6.49 9.58
N SER A 45 3.47 -7.29 10.63
CA SER A 45 2.31 -8.19 10.70
C SER A 45 0.99 -7.41 10.71
N GLU A 46 0.92 -6.38 11.55
CA GLU A 46 -0.28 -5.53 11.68
C GLU A 46 -0.50 -4.69 10.43
N MET A 47 0.57 -4.06 9.92
CA MET A 47 0.51 -3.31 8.66
C MET A 47 0.01 -4.20 7.52
N ARG A 48 0.55 -5.42 7.38
CA ARG A 48 0.11 -6.37 6.36
C ARG A 48 -1.37 -6.72 6.52
N ALA A 49 -1.84 -7.00 7.74
CA ALA A 49 -3.24 -7.35 7.99
C ALA A 49 -4.19 -6.23 7.52
N ARG A 50 -3.83 -4.96 7.74
CA ARG A 50 -4.60 -3.80 7.27
C ARG A 50 -4.49 -3.58 5.75
N LEU A 51 -3.30 -3.76 5.19
CA LEU A 51 -3.04 -3.50 3.76
C LEU A 51 -3.65 -4.55 2.82
N VAL A 52 -3.77 -5.82 3.23
CA VAL A 52 -4.35 -6.87 2.36
C VAL A 52 -5.86 -6.77 2.21
N VAL A 53 -6.52 -5.93 3.00
CA VAL A 53 -7.96 -5.64 2.90
C VAL A 53 -8.27 -4.21 2.43
N ALA A 54 -7.26 -3.38 2.20
CA ALA A 54 -7.42 -1.99 1.77
C ALA A 54 -8.21 -1.87 0.45
N GLU A 55 -9.25 -1.04 0.43
CA GLU A 55 -10.12 -0.84 -0.73
C GLU A 55 -9.82 0.47 -1.47
N LYS A 56 -9.26 1.44 -0.75
CA LYS A 56 -8.94 2.78 -1.27
C LYS A 56 -7.50 3.15 -0.96
N ILE A 57 -6.99 4.12 -1.72
CA ILE A 57 -5.64 4.68 -1.49
C ILE A 57 -5.55 5.30 -0.09
N ASP A 58 -6.63 5.89 0.41
CA ASP A 58 -6.64 6.49 1.75
C ASP A 58 -6.51 5.45 2.87
N ASP A 59 -6.99 4.22 2.68
CA ASP A 59 -6.75 3.12 3.63
C ASP A 59 -5.26 2.80 3.73
N VAL A 60 -4.55 2.87 2.60
CA VAL A 60 -3.09 2.66 2.54
C VAL A 60 -2.37 3.80 3.26
N LYS A 61 -2.76 5.05 3.03
CA LYS A 61 -2.19 6.22 3.73
C LYS A 61 -2.36 6.10 5.25
N ALA A 62 -3.53 5.65 5.72
CA ALA A 62 -3.82 5.46 7.14
C ALA A 62 -2.97 4.35 7.80
N VAL A 63 -2.32 3.49 7.01
CA VAL A 63 -1.39 2.47 7.51
C VAL A 63 0.06 2.95 7.42
N LEU A 64 0.43 3.66 6.35
CA LEU A 64 1.82 3.99 6.06
C LEU A 64 2.29 5.32 6.64
N CYS A 65 1.41 6.31 6.79
CA CYS A 65 1.76 7.68 7.19
C CYS A 65 1.51 7.96 8.69
N VAL A 66 1.87 7.01 9.56
CA VAL A 66 1.77 7.13 11.03
C VAL A 66 3.03 7.69 11.67
#